data_AF-A0A523MUE3-F1
#
_entry.id   AF-A0A523MUE3-F1
#
_cell.length_a   1.000
_cell.length_b   1.000
_cell.length_c   1.000
_cell.angle_alpha   90.00
_cell.angle_beta   90.00
_cell.angle_gamma   90.00
#
_symmetry.space_group_name_H-M   'P 1'
#
loop_
_entity.id
_entity.type
_entity.pdbx_description
1 polymer ?
#
loop_
_entity_poly.entity_id
_entity_poly.type
_entity_poly.pdbx_seq_one_letter_code
_entity_poly.pdbx_strand_id
1 'polypeptide(L)'
;LHTAEEIWKQTDGLITHFCAGIGTTGTIMGCTRKFRELNPEIKCYAVEPAEELHGLEGLKNMSSSIVPGIYDESILDGKISVVTEDAYSMFETLEKKEGILVGHSSAAAMVAAMELAEKIEKGVIVTVFPDSCDTCYINFGKFKEFYDSQSPTALPKADN
;
A
#
# COMPACT_ATOMS: atom_id res chain seq x y z
N LEU A 1 0.16 -15.50 12.09
CA LEU A 1 -0.18 -14.07 12.01
C LEU A 1 -1.70 -13.98 12.09
N HIS A 2 -2.27 -13.23 13.03
CA HIS A 2 -3.73 -13.21 13.25
C HIS A 2 -4.51 -12.50 12.13
N THR A 3 -3.89 -11.54 11.43
CA THR A 3 -4.53 -10.72 10.40
C THR A 3 -5.21 -11.54 9.29
N ALA A 4 -4.54 -12.57 8.74
CA ALA A 4 -5.15 -13.40 7.71
C ALA A 4 -6.31 -14.27 8.24
N GLU A 5 -6.25 -14.70 9.51
CA GLU A 5 -7.36 -15.44 10.12
C GLU A 5 -8.57 -14.54 10.38
N GLU A 6 -8.33 -13.29 10.79
CA GLU A 6 -9.37 -12.26 10.94
C GLU A 6 -10.04 -11.97 9.60
N ILE A 7 -9.25 -11.69 8.56
CA ILE A 7 -9.76 -11.47 7.20
C ILE A 7 -10.57 -12.68 6.71
N TRP A 8 -10.04 -13.89 6.88
CA TRP A 8 -10.75 -15.12 6.49
C TRP A 8 -12.09 -15.26 7.19
N LYS A 9 -12.14 -15.01 8.51
CA LYS A 9 -13.39 -15.06 9.28
C LYS A 9 -14.36 -13.94 8.91
N GLN A 10 -13.88 -12.71 8.77
CA GLN A 10 -14.72 -11.54 8.46
C GLN A 10 -15.26 -11.54 7.04
N THR A 11 -14.60 -12.23 6.11
CA THR A 11 -15.08 -12.44 4.74
C THR A 11 -15.85 -13.74 4.57
N ASP A 12 -16.10 -14.52 5.64
CA ASP A 12 -16.69 -15.85 5.58
C ASP A 12 -15.99 -16.79 4.56
N GLY A 13 -14.67 -16.64 4.42
CA GLY A 13 -13.86 -17.39 3.46
C GLY A 13 -14.02 -16.97 2.00
N LEU A 14 -14.71 -15.86 1.71
CA LEU A 14 -14.99 -15.38 0.35
C LEU A 14 -13.87 -14.55 -0.27
N ILE A 15 -12.85 -14.16 0.49
CA ILE A 15 -11.67 -13.46 -0.05
C ILE A 15 -11.09 -14.24 -1.24
N THR A 16 -10.85 -13.53 -2.34
CA THR A 16 -10.16 -14.09 -3.51
C THR A 16 -8.83 -13.42 -3.78
N HIS A 17 -8.68 -12.16 -3.40
CA HIS A 17 -7.43 -11.41 -3.58
C HIS A 17 -7.07 -10.63 -2.33
N PHE A 18 -5.78 -10.59 -2.03
CA PHE A 18 -5.20 -9.79 -0.96
C PHE A 18 -4.07 -8.93 -1.55
N CYS A 19 -4.07 -7.64 -1.25
CA CYS A 19 -2.93 -6.78 -1.55
C CYS A 19 -2.53 -5.97 -0.31
N ALA A 20 -1.24 -5.71 -0.15
CA ALA A 20 -0.75 -4.91 0.97
C ALA A 20 0.58 -4.22 0.64
N GLY A 21 0.73 -3.01 1.17
CA GLY A 21 1.96 -2.22 1.10
C GLY A 21 3.17 -2.94 1.72
N ILE A 22 4.33 -2.77 1.11
CA ILE A 22 5.58 -3.32 1.62
C ILE A 22 6.45 -2.27 2.30
N GLY A 23 6.57 -2.39 3.63
CA GLY A 23 7.56 -1.66 4.44
C GLY A 23 8.58 -2.64 5.06
N THR A 24 8.22 -3.22 6.20
CA THR A 24 8.96 -4.34 6.81
C THR A 24 8.65 -5.70 6.18
N THR A 25 7.73 -5.73 5.21
CA THR A 25 7.17 -6.90 4.50
C THR A 25 6.41 -7.92 5.36
N GLY A 26 6.34 -7.72 6.69
CA GLY A 26 5.72 -8.66 7.62
C GLY A 26 4.25 -8.97 7.33
N THR A 27 3.44 -7.95 7.00
CA THR A 27 2.00 -8.13 6.73
C THR A 27 1.78 -8.98 5.49
N ILE A 28 2.35 -8.60 4.34
CA ILE A 28 2.16 -9.35 3.09
C ILE A 28 2.70 -10.77 3.23
N MET A 29 3.91 -10.95 3.78
CA MET A 29 4.54 -12.26 3.92
C MET A 29 3.78 -13.17 4.89
N GLY A 30 3.35 -12.61 6.02
CA GLY A 30 2.60 -13.34 7.03
C GLY A 30 1.22 -13.74 6.56
N CYS A 31 0.51 -12.83 5.89
CA CYS A 31 -0.81 -13.11 5.34
C CYS A 31 -0.73 -14.12 4.20
N THR A 32 0.19 -13.96 3.25
CA THR A 32 0.33 -14.90 2.13
C THR A 32 0.58 -16.32 2.61
N ARG A 33 1.54 -16.55 3.53
CA ARG A 33 1.80 -17.89 4.07
C ARG A 33 0.55 -18.49 4.71
N LYS A 34 -0.20 -17.69 5.48
CA LYS A 34 -1.42 -18.16 6.13
C LYS A 34 -2.55 -18.44 5.13
N PHE A 35 -2.71 -17.62 4.09
CA PHE A 35 -3.68 -17.87 3.04
C PHE A 35 -3.34 -19.13 2.24
N ARG A 36 -2.05 -19.45 2.01
CA ARG A 36 -1.69 -20.74 1.39
C ARG A 36 -2.14 -21.95 2.21
N GLU A 37 -2.18 -21.85 3.53
CA GLU A 37 -2.73 -22.90 4.41
C GLU A 37 -4.26 -22.99 4.35
N LEU A 38 -4.95 -21.84 4.27
CA LEU A 38 -6.41 -21.75 4.33
C LEU A 38 -7.07 -22.05 2.98
N ASN A 39 -6.59 -21.40 1.92
CA ASN A 39 -7.02 -21.59 0.55
C ASN A 39 -5.91 -21.13 -0.43
N PRO A 40 -5.19 -22.06 -1.09
CA PRO A 40 -4.09 -21.72 -1.97
C PRO A 40 -4.51 -20.91 -3.22
N GLU A 41 -5.80 -20.87 -3.56
CA GLU A 41 -6.33 -20.11 -4.70
C GLU A 41 -6.36 -18.59 -4.45
N ILE A 42 -6.26 -18.14 -3.19
CA ILE A 42 -6.24 -16.70 -2.87
C ILE A 42 -5.00 -16.05 -3.47
N LYS A 43 -5.18 -15.00 -4.27
CA LYS A 43 -4.09 -14.29 -4.93
C LYS A 43 -3.52 -13.18 -4.05
N CYS A 44 -2.20 -13.15 -3.87
CA CYS A 44 -1.53 -12.20 -2.99
C CYS A 44 -0.57 -11.29 -3.76
N TYR A 45 -0.76 -9.98 -3.66
CA TYR A 45 0.05 -8.97 -4.36
C TYR A 45 0.74 -8.02 -3.37
N ALA A 46 2.04 -7.82 -3.55
CA ALA A 46 2.75 -6.76 -2.84
C ALA A 46 2.49 -5.42 -3.53
N VAL A 47 2.28 -4.37 -2.74
CA VAL A 47 2.13 -2.99 -3.25
C VAL A 47 3.41 -2.23 -2.94
N GLU A 48 4.06 -1.69 -3.97
CA GLU A 48 5.30 -0.93 -3.85
C GLU A 48 5.23 0.38 -4.64
N PRO A 49 6.05 1.38 -4.30
CA PRO A 49 6.17 2.59 -5.10
C PRO A 49 6.76 2.30 -6.47
N ALA A 50 6.22 2.92 -7.52
CA ALA A 50 6.72 2.76 -8.89
C ALA A 50 8.12 3.36 -9.06
N GLU A 51 8.38 4.50 -8.41
CA GLU A 51 9.66 5.19 -8.45
C GLU A 51 10.59 4.77 -7.31
N GLU A 52 11.90 4.74 -7.57
CA GLU A 52 12.92 4.52 -6.53
C GLU A 52 12.94 5.67 -5.51
N LEU A 53 12.75 6.90 -5.99
CA LEU A 53 12.58 8.10 -5.20
C LEU A 53 11.07 8.45 -5.17
N HIS A 54 10.42 8.14 -4.06
CA HIS A 54 8.98 8.28 -3.89
C HIS A 54 8.62 9.04 -2.61
N GLY A 55 7.43 9.64 -2.60
CA GLY A 55 6.88 10.35 -1.43
C GLY A 55 6.05 9.49 -0.48
N LEU A 56 5.88 8.20 -0.81
CA LEU A 56 5.01 7.28 -0.07
C LEU A 56 5.67 6.77 1.22
N GLU A 57 5.53 7.55 2.28
CA GLU A 57 6.07 7.21 3.61
C GLU A 57 5.58 5.83 4.10
N GLY A 58 6.51 5.06 4.67
CA GLY A 58 6.24 3.71 5.18
C GLY A 58 6.31 2.60 4.12
N LEU A 59 6.33 2.94 2.82
CA LEU A 59 6.55 1.99 1.74
C LEU A 59 8.02 1.95 1.30
N LYS A 60 8.40 0.84 0.67
CA LYS A 60 9.72 0.61 0.10
C LYS A 60 9.59 0.12 -1.33
N ASN A 61 10.41 0.65 -2.23
CA ASN A 61 10.66 0.04 -3.54
C ASN A 61 11.71 -1.07 -3.37
N MET A 62 11.38 -2.33 -3.68
CA MET A 62 12.30 -3.45 -3.44
C MET A 62 13.56 -3.44 -4.31
N SER A 63 13.57 -2.66 -5.40
CA SER A 63 14.74 -2.54 -6.28
C SER A 63 15.79 -1.57 -5.74
N SER A 64 15.37 -0.53 -5.00
CA SER A 64 16.26 0.51 -4.46
C SER A 64 16.48 0.43 -2.94
N SER A 65 15.60 -0.24 -2.22
CA SER A 65 15.62 -0.29 -0.75
C SER A 65 16.34 -1.52 -0.21
N ILE A 66 16.78 -1.45 1.05
CA ILE A 66 17.25 -2.63 1.78
C ILE A 66 16.09 -3.61 1.95
N VAL A 67 16.21 -4.75 1.29
CA VAL A 67 15.24 -5.86 1.31
C VAL A 67 15.23 -6.51 2.70
N PRO A 68 14.07 -6.55 3.40
CA PRO A 68 13.98 -7.23 4.68
C PRO A 68 14.23 -8.75 4.54
N GLY A 69 14.96 -9.36 5.47
CA GLY A 69 15.33 -10.79 5.38
C GLY A 69 14.14 -11.78 5.41
N ILE A 70 12.95 -11.32 5.77
CA ILE A 70 11.72 -12.14 5.76
C ILE A 70 10.95 -12.08 4.43
N TYR A 71 11.39 -11.20 3.53
CA TYR A 71 10.79 -11.02 2.21
C TYR A 71 11.15 -12.20 1.30
N ASP A 72 10.12 -12.76 0.68
CA ASP A 72 10.23 -13.83 -0.30
C ASP A 72 9.25 -13.51 -1.42
N GLU A 73 9.76 -13.05 -2.56
CA GLU A 73 8.94 -12.69 -3.71
C GLU A 73 8.27 -13.93 -4.34
N SER A 74 8.87 -15.12 -4.19
CA SER A 74 8.43 -16.34 -4.87
C SER A 74 7.07 -16.88 -4.40
N ILE A 75 6.61 -16.46 -3.22
CA ILE A 75 5.31 -16.88 -2.67
C ILE A 75 4.15 -15.95 -3.10
N LEU A 76 4.47 -14.81 -3.72
CA LEU A 76 3.51 -13.82 -4.19
C LEU A 76 3.02 -14.13 -5.60
N ASP A 77 1.79 -13.72 -5.91
CA ASP A 77 1.24 -13.81 -7.26
C ASP A 77 1.64 -12.60 -8.12
N GLY A 78 2.24 -11.58 -7.52
CA GLY A 78 2.84 -10.45 -8.23
C GLY A 78 3.09 -9.23 -7.35
N LYS A 79 3.50 -8.15 -8.01
CA LYS A 79 3.64 -6.82 -7.43
C LYS A 79 2.80 -5.82 -8.21
N ILE A 80 2.26 -4.83 -7.51
CA ILE A 80 1.55 -3.68 -8.08
C ILE A 80 2.38 -2.45 -7.71
N SER A 81 2.88 -1.76 -8.72
CA SER A 81 3.71 -0.57 -8.57
C SER A 81 2.83 0.67 -8.69
N VAL A 82 2.77 1.47 -7.63
CA VAL A 82 1.90 2.65 -7.55
C VAL A 82 2.73 3.92 -7.65
N VAL A 83 2.32 4.81 -8.55
CA VAL A 83 2.92 6.13 -8.73
C VAL A 83 2.56 7.02 -7.53
N THR A 84 3.53 7.81 -7.06
CA THR A 84 3.34 8.66 -5.87
C THR A 84 2.12 9.60 -6.01
N GLU A 85 1.95 10.22 -7.17
CA GLU A 85 0.86 11.19 -7.42
C GLU A 85 -0.54 10.54 -7.42
N ASP A 86 -0.64 9.28 -7.85
CA ASP A 86 -1.91 8.55 -7.84
C ASP A 86 -2.34 8.25 -6.41
N ALA A 87 -1.39 7.84 -5.56
CA ALA A 87 -1.64 7.64 -4.14
C ALA A 87 -2.00 8.95 -3.42
N TYR A 88 -1.38 10.08 -3.78
CA TYR A 88 -1.76 11.39 -3.23
C TYR A 88 -3.17 11.82 -3.65
N SER A 89 -3.52 11.62 -4.91
CA SER A 89 -4.88 11.88 -5.42
C SER A 89 -5.92 10.98 -4.74
N MET A 90 -5.55 9.72 -4.47
CA MET A 90 -6.39 8.78 -3.72
C MET A 90 -6.52 9.17 -2.25
N PHE A 91 -5.46 9.66 -1.61
CA PHE A 91 -5.51 10.18 -0.25
C PHE A 91 -6.54 11.32 -0.13
N GLU A 92 -6.48 12.30 -1.04
CA GLU A 92 -7.47 13.39 -1.06
C GLU A 92 -8.91 12.87 -1.29
N THR A 93 -9.06 11.80 -2.07
CA THR A 93 -10.36 11.16 -2.33
C THR A 93 -10.91 10.46 -1.09
N LEU A 94 -10.09 9.64 -0.43
CA LEU A 94 -10.46 8.92 0.79
C LEU A 94 -10.86 9.90 1.89
N GLU A 95 -10.11 10.98 2.07
CA GLU A 95 -10.43 12.01 3.06
C GLU A 95 -11.71 12.77 2.69
N LYS A 96 -11.76 13.38 1.51
CA LYS A 96 -12.80 14.37 1.18
C LYS A 96 -14.13 13.75 0.76
N LYS A 97 -14.10 12.54 0.18
CA LYS A 97 -15.31 11.89 -0.34
C LYS A 97 -15.78 10.74 0.56
N GLU A 98 -14.86 9.93 1.05
CA GLU A 98 -15.20 8.74 1.85
C GLU A 98 -15.15 9.01 3.37
N GLY A 99 -14.56 10.14 3.80
CA GLY A 99 -14.41 10.46 5.23
C GLY A 99 -13.42 9.54 5.96
N ILE A 100 -12.51 8.91 5.23
CA ILE A 100 -11.52 7.96 5.74
C ILE A 100 -10.16 8.68 5.88
N LEU A 101 -9.73 8.90 7.12
CA LEU A 101 -8.47 9.61 7.45
C LEU A 101 -7.32 8.62 7.66
N VAL A 102 -6.49 8.43 6.63
CA VAL A 102 -5.41 7.41 6.61
C VAL A 102 -4.13 7.96 5.96
N GLY A 103 -2.98 7.30 6.17
CA GLY A 103 -1.71 7.72 5.56
C GLY A 103 -1.58 7.43 4.05
N HIS A 104 -0.49 7.93 3.44
CA HIS A 104 -0.19 7.74 2.01
C HIS A 104 -0.01 6.26 1.62
N SER A 105 0.51 5.42 2.53
CA SER A 105 0.67 3.99 2.30
C SER A 105 -0.68 3.27 2.13
N SER A 106 -1.69 3.68 2.92
CA SER A 106 -3.08 3.23 2.79
C SER A 106 -3.69 3.65 1.46
N ALA A 107 -3.48 4.90 1.05
CA ALA A 107 -3.95 5.40 -0.23
C ALA A 107 -3.32 4.65 -1.42
N ALA A 108 -2.02 4.36 -1.36
CA ALA A 108 -1.37 3.52 -2.37
C ALA A 108 -1.94 2.08 -2.39
N ALA A 109 -2.20 1.50 -1.22
CA ALA A 109 -2.82 0.19 -1.13
C ALA A 109 -4.26 0.17 -1.71
N MET A 110 -4.98 1.29 -1.61
CA MET A 110 -6.30 1.47 -2.24
C MET A 110 -6.20 1.61 -3.76
N VAL A 111 -5.24 2.41 -4.28
CA VAL A 111 -4.97 2.49 -5.73
C VAL A 111 -4.70 1.11 -6.30
N ALA A 112 -3.82 0.34 -5.65
CA ALA A 112 -3.51 -1.02 -6.08
C ALA A 112 -4.73 -1.97 -6.05
N ALA A 113 -5.61 -1.83 -5.05
CA ALA A 113 -6.85 -2.60 -4.99
C ALA A 113 -7.81 -2.25 -6.15
N MET A 114 -7.90 -0.97 -6.51
CA MET A 114 -8.70 -0.51 -7.66
C MET A 114 -8.13 -1.00 -8.99
N GLU A 115 -6.82 -0.89 -9.20
CA GLU A 115 -6.17 -1.43 -10.40
C GLU A 115 -6.37 -2.94 -10.54
N LEU A 116 -6.35 -3.67 -9.42
CA LEU A 116 -6.62 -5.10 -9.42
C LEU A 116 -8.09 -5.38 -9.75
N ALA A 117 -9.02 -4.58 -9.20
CA ALA A 117 -10.45 -4.69 -9.50
C ALA A 117 -10.75 -4.50 -10.99
N GLU A 118 -10.04 -3.60 -11.67
CA GLU A 118 -10.18 -3.38 -13.13
C GLU A 118 -9.71 -4.58 -13.97
N LYS A 119 -8.81 -5.41 -13.42
CA LYS A 119 -8.19 -6.55 -14.14
C LYS A 119 -8.93 -7.87 -13.92
N ILE A 120 -9.87 -7.94 -12.98
CA ILE A 120 -10.59 -9.17 -12.64
C ILE A 120 -12.06 -9.07 -13.02
N GLU A 121 -12.66 -10.19 -13.42
CA GLU A 121 -14.09 -10.24 -13.75
C GLU A 121 -14.97 -10.16 -12.49
N LYS A 122 -14.55 -10.83 -11.41
CA LYS A 122 -15.27 -10.90 -10.13
C LYS A 122 -14.33 -11.32 -9.01
N GLY A 123 -14.54 -10.78 -7.81
CA GLY A 123 -13.82 -11.24 -6.61
C GLY A 123 -14.11 -10.40 -5.38
N VAL A 124 -13.54 -10.82 -4.25
CA VAL A 124 -13.45 -10.04 -3.01
C VAL A 124 -11.98 -9.70 -2.81
N ILE A 125 -11.66 -8.42 -2.95
CA ILE A 125 -10.31 -7.88 -2.74
C ILE A 125 -10.26 -7.29 -1.33
N VAL A 126 -9.25 -7.69 -0.56
CA VAL A 126 -8.96 -7.11 0.75
C VAL A 126 -7.61 -6.41 0.71
N THR A 127 -7.57 -5.20 1.23
CA THR A 127 -6.34 -4.42 1.43
C THR A 127 -6.23 -3.97 2.88
N VAL A 128 -5.09 -3.41 3.27
CA VAL A 128 -4.82 -2.98 4.65
C VAL A 128 -4.47 -1.50 4.68
N PHE A 129 -5.17 -0.75 5.52
CA PHE A 129 -4.81 0.61 5.91
C PHE A 129 -4.03 0.55 7.23
N PRO A 130 -2.69 0.71 7.23
CA PRO A 130 -1.87 0.38 8.39
C PRO A 130 -2.03 1.37 9.56
N ASP A 131 -2.39 2.61 9.25
CA ASP A 131 -2.49 3.70 10.21
C ASP A 131 -3.64 4.68 9.87
N SER A 132 -4.18 5.29 10.92
CA SER A 132 -4.96 6.51 10.79
C SER A 132 -4.00 7.70 10.72
N CYS A 133 -4.41 8.77 10.04
CA CYS A 133 -3.59 9.96 10.00
C CYS A 133 -4.37 11.23 10.31
N ASP A 134 -4.40 11.56 11.61
CA ASP A 134 -5.07 12.76 12.12
C ASP A 134 -4.32 14.06 11.74
N THR A 135 -3.04 13.97 11.32
CA THR A 135 -2.18 15.12 11.00
C THR A 135 -1.57 15.11 9.60
N CYS A 136 -1.82 14.09 8.77
CA CYS A 136 -1.22 13.98 7.43
C CYS A 136 -1.60 15.15 6.54
N TYR A 137 -2.81 15.67 6.66
CA TYR A 137 -3.25 16.84 5.88
C TYR A 137 -2.37 18.07 6.13
N ILE A 138 -1.92 18.30 7.37
CA ILE A 138 -1.07 19.44 7.72
C ILE A 138 0.32 19.30 7.07
N ASN A 139 0.87 18.09 7.06
CA ASN A 139 2.16 17.82 6.43
C ASN A 139 2.07 17.79 4.90
N PHE A 140 1.02 17.18 4.35
CA PHE A 140 0.76 17.12 2.91
C PHE A 140 0.48 18.50 2.32
N GLY A 141 -0.36 19.32 2.97
CA GLY A 141 -0.61 20.71 2.54
C GLY A 141 0.67 21.53 2.50
N LYS A 142 1.48 21.47 3.56
CA LYS A 142 2.81 22.13 3.60
C LYS A 142 3.79 21.57 2.57
N PHE A 143 3.78 20.25 2.35
CA PHE A 143 4.64 19.60 1.37
C PHE A 143 4.24 19.96 -0.07
N LYS A 144 2.95 20.01 -0.38
CA LYS A 144 2.41 20.43 -1.68
C LYS A 144 2.72 21.90 -1.95
N GLU A 145 2.51 22.78 -0.98
CA GLU A 145 2.93 24.19 -1.06
C GLU A 145 4.44 24.32 -1.29
N PHE A 146 5.25 23.50 -0.61
CA PHE A 146 6.69 23.46 -0.82
C PHE A 146 7.07 22.93 -2.22
N TYR A 147 6.44 21.86 -2.69
CA TYR A 147 6.71 21.24 -3.98
C TYR A 147 6.31 22.15 -5.14
N ASP A 148 5.14 22.78 -5.07
CA ASP A 148 4.66 23.72 -6.08
C ASP A 148 5.48 25.02 -6.11
N SER A 149 6.14 25.38 -5.01
CA SER A 149 7.00 26.57 -4.92
C SER A 149 8.46 26.33 -5.29
N GLN A 150 8.90 25.08 -5.49
CA GLN A 150 10.27 24.71 -5.84
C GLN A 150 10.31 24.07 -7.25
N SER A 151 11.15 24.59 -8.15
CA SER A 151 11.39 23.96 -9.46
C SER A 151 12.06 22.57 -9.28
N PRO A 152 11.90 21.58 -10.19
CA PRO A 152 12.01 20.12 -9.93
C PRO A 152 13.39 19.54 -9.51
N THR A 153 14.35 20.33 -9.06
CA THR A 153 15.76 19.92 -8.93
C THR A 153 16.41 20.09 -7.56
N ALA A 154 15.67 20.34 -6.50
CA ALA A 154 16.27 20.35 -5.16
C ALA A 154 15.34 19.74 -4.11
N LEU A 155 15.63 18.49 -3.70
CA LEU A 155 15.11 17.97 -2.45
C LEU A 155 15.63 18.84 -1.29
N PRO A 156 14.78 19.20 -0.32
CA PRO A 156 15.23 19.89 0.87
C PRO A 156 16.24 19.01 1.60
N LYS A 157 17.41 19.58 1.89
CA LYS A 157 18.35 18.94 2.82
C LYS A 157 17.67 18.89 4.17
N ALA A 158 17.60 17.70 4.77
CA ALA A 158 17.23 17.56 6.18
C ALA A 158 18.16 18.45 7.01
N ASP A 159 17.63 19.55 7.51
CA ASP A 159 18.27 20.47 8.41
C ASP A 159 18.23 19.93 9.85
N ASN A 160 19.33 20.18 10.56
CA ASN A 160 19.70 19.65 11.88
C ASN A 160 18.70 19.91 13.01
#